data_AF-A0A7W2S7Z7-F1
#
_entry.id   AF-A0A7W2S7Z7-F1
#
_cell.length_a   1.000
_cell.length_b   1.000
_cell.length_c   1.000
_cell.angle_alpha   90.00
_cell.angle_beta   90.00
_cell.angle_gamma   90.00
#
_symmetry.space_group_name_H-M   'P 1'
#
loop_
_entity.id
_entity.type
_entity.pdbx_description
1 polymer ?
#
loop_
_entity_poly.entity_id
_entity_poly.type
_entity_poly.pdbx_seq_one_letter_code
_entity_poly.pdbx_strand_id
1 'polypeptide(L)'
;MPKLTKEQVRFLIWLSWTETHFEICREIGYSYRKVNGLNTYVSGNGEPFKFDTRTLNKLVNENLVTSELVFPFGVKHEHYFLTEAGKFYVSILAISK
;
A
#
# COMPACT_ATOMS: atom_id res chain seq x y z
N MET A 1 -5.08 -2.77 -19.01
CA MET A 1 -4.57 -2.95 -17.63
C MET A 1 -3.18 -2.34 -17.53
N PRO A 2 -2.86 -1.56 -16.49
CA PRO A 2 -1.51 -1.08 -16.23
C PRO A 2 -0.49 -2.21 -16.23
N LYS A 3 0.66 -1.99 -16.87
CA LYS A 3 1.79 -2.93 -16.85
C LYS A 3 2.55 -2.72 -15.54
N LEU A 4 2.23 -3.55 -14.55
CA LEU A 4 2.85 -3.52 -13.22
C LEU A 4 3.97 -4.57 -13.11
N THR A 5 5.01 -4.26 -12.33
CA THR A 5 6.03 -5.25 -11.96
C THR A 5 5.50 -6.24 -10.93
N LYS A 6 6.23 -7.33 -10.68
CA LYS A 6 5.84 -8.32 -9.66
C LYS A 6 5.76 -7.70 -8.27
N GLU A 7 6.67 -6.78 -7.94
CA GLU A 7 6.68 -6.07 -6.66
C GLU A 7 5.46 -5.16 -6.51
N GLN A 8 5.07 -4.45 -7.58
CA GLN A 8 3.90 -3.57 -7.60
C GLN A 8 2.60 -4.36 -7.45
N VAL A 9 2.47 -5.46 -8.19
CA VAL A 9 1.33 -6.37 -8.06
C VAL A 9 1.25 -6.94 -6.64
N ARG A 10 2.38 -7.39 -6.08
CA ARG A 10 2.43 -7.94 -4.72
C ARG A 10 2.01 -6.91 -3.68
N PHE A 11 2.52 -5.69 -3.76
CA PHE A 11 2.14 -4.63 -2.83
C PHE A 11 0.66 -4.25 -2.96
N LEU A 12 0.13 -4.19 -4.18
CA LEU A 12 -1.29 -3.94 -4.44
C LEU A 12 -2.19 -5.05 -3.86
N ILE A 13 -1.80 -6.32 -4.02
CA ILE A 13 -2.52 -7.46 -3.42
C ILE A 13 -2.47 -7.38 -1.90
N TRP A 14 -1.30 -7.10 -1.31
CA TRP A 14 -1.17 -6.97 0.14
C TRP A 14 -2.05 -5.85 0.71
N LEU A 15 -2.10 -4.69 0.04
CA LEU A 15 -3.00 -3.58 0.41
C LEU A 15 -4.50 -3.94 0.30
N SER A 16 -4.86 -4.98 -0.45
CA SER A 16 -6.26 -5.41 -0.59
C SER A 16 -6.79 -6.23 0.58
N TRP A 17 -5.92 -6.69 1.48
CA TRP A 17 -6.33 -7.49 2.63
C TRP A 17 -7.06 -6.62 3.65
N THR A 18 -8.15 -7.15 4.22
CA THR A 18 -9.03 -6.41 5.13
C THR A 18 -8.34 -5.93 6.41
N GLU A 19 -7.29 -6.62 6.83
CA GLU A 19 -6.53 -6.31 8.05
C GLU A 19 -5.33 -5.39 7.77
N THR A 20 -5.06 -5.07 6.50
CA THR A 20 -3.91 -4.23 6.15
C THR A 20 -4.19 -2.78 6.53
N HIS A 21 -3.31 -2.24 7.38
CA HIS A 21 -3.29 -0.83 7.76
C HIS A 21 -1.97 -0.23 7.33
N PHE A 22 -1.95 0.60 6.28
CA PHE A 22 -0.71 1.16 5.73
C PHE A 22 -0.73 2.68 5.75
N GLU A 23 0.21 3.26 6.49
CA GLU A 23 0.31 4.70 6.67
C GLU A 23 1.73 5.21 6.51
N ILE A 24 1.84 6.47 6.08
CA ILE A 24 3.10 7.22 6.11
C ILE A 24 2.88 8.48 6.94
N CYS A 25 3.72 8.68 7.96
CA CYS A 25 3.68 9.89 8.76
C CYS A 25 4.08 11.11 7.91
N ARG A 26 3.25 12.15 7.94
CA ARG A 26 3.44 13.42 7.21
C ARG A 26 3.68 14.62 8.13
N GLU A 27 3.67 14.40 9.43
CA GLU A 27 4.08 15.39 10.42
C GLU A 27 5.59 15.64 10.32
N ILE A 28 5.99 16.91 10.27
CA ILE A 28 7.42 17.26 10.24
C ILE A 28 7.98 17.03 11.65
N GLY A 29 9.04 16.22 11.74
CA GLY A 29 9.67 15.87 13.00
C GLY A 29 10.40 14.55 12.90
N TYR A 30 10.65 13.92 14.05
CA TYR A 30 11.41 12.67 14.14
C TYR A 30 10.77 11.51 13.35
N SER A 31 9.44 11.45 13.32
CA SER A 31 8.69 10.40 12.62
C SER A 31 8.41 10.72 11.15
N TYR A 32 8.88 11.85 10.61
CA TYR A 32 8.56 12.26 9.24
C TYR A 32 8.94 11.17 8.24
N ARG A 33 7.99 10.78 7.37
CA ARG A 33 8.11 9.69 6.38
C ARG A 33 8.27 8.28 6.97
N LYS A 34 8.12 8.11 8.28
CA LYS A 34 8.05 6.77 8.88
C LYS A 34 6.84 6.03 8.31
N VAL A 35 7.07 4.80 7.87
CA VAL A 35 6.07 3.92 7.28
C VAL A 35 5.59 2.93 8.33
N ASN A 36 4.28 2.79 8.48
CA ASN A 36 3.62 1.86 9.40
C ASN A 36 2.91 0.74 8.62
N GLY A 37 2.68 -0.40 9.28
CA GLY A 37 1.93 -1.52 8.71
C GLY A 37 2.74 -2.58 7.98
N LEU A 38 4.00 -2.29 7.63
CA LEU A 38 4.85 -3.23 6.87
C LEU A 38 5.19 -4.52 7.63
N ASN A 39 4.87 -4.63 8.93
CA ASN A 39 5.06 -5.84 9.72
C ASN A 39 4.27 -7.05 9.20
N THR A 40 3.19 -6.84 8.43
CA THR A 40 2.45 -7.93 7.75
C THR A 40 2.81 -8.05 6.27
N TYR A 41 3.67 -7.18 5.74
CA TYR A 41 4.14 -7.25 4.35
C TYR A 41 5.31 -8.23 4.23
N VAL A 42 5.01 -9.50 4.46
CA VAL A 42 5.98 -10.60 4.57
C VAL A 42 5.67 -11.71 3.56
N SER A 43 6.68 -12.51 3.25
CA SER A 43 6.55 -13.71 2.43
C SER A 43 5.80 -14.83 3.15
N GLY A 44 5.49 -15.92 2.44
CA GLY A 44 4.87 -17.12 3.05
C GLY A 44 5.72 -17.76 4.16
N ASN A 45 7.02 -17.46 4.21
CA ASN A 45 7.93 -17.93 5.25
C ASN A 45 8.14 -16.89 6.38
N GLY A 46 7.41 -15.76 6.36
CA GLY A 46 7.54 -14.69 7.35
C GLY A 46 8.64 -13.65 7.06
N GLU A 47 9.45 -13.85 6.03
CA GLU A 47 10.51 -12.88 5.67
C GLU A 47 9.94 -11.57 5.11
N PRO A 48 10.34 -10.38 5.62
CA PRO A 48 9.84 -9.09 5.13
C PRO A 48 10.14 -8.85 3.66
N PHE A 49 9.13 -8.41 2.91
CA PHE A 49 9.35 -7.88 1.57
C PHE A 49 9.92 -6.47 1.65
N LYS A 50 10.89 -6.16 0.79
CA LYS A 50 11.37 -4.79 0.62
C LYS A 50 10.22 -3.90 0.12
N PHE A 51 9.99 -2.80 0.83
CA PHE A 51 9.10 -1.71 0.40
C PHE A 51 9.91 -0.56 -0.22
N ASP A 52 9.39 0.01 -1.30
CA ASP A 52 9.95 1.19 -1.98
C ASP A 52 8.81 2.17 -2.28
N THR A 53 8.95 3.43 -1.85
CA THR A 53 7.98 4.50 -2.12
C THR A 53 7.70 4.69 -3.60
N ARG A 54 8.62 4.35 -4.50
CA ARG A 54 8.38 4.36 -5.96
C ARG A 54 7.28 3.40 -6.38
N THR A 55 7.16 2.26 -5.69
CA THR A 55 6.06 1.29 -5.89
C THR A 55 4.74 1.93 -5.56
N LEU A 56 4.64 2.58 -4.39
CA LEU A 56 3.44 3.28 -3.97
C LEU A 56 3.08 4.41 -4.94
N ASN A 57 4.03 5.28 -5.28
CA ASN A 57 3.82 6.38 -6.21
C ASN A 57 3.34 5.89 -7.58
N LYS A 58 3.88 4.76 -8.07
CA LYS A 58 3.42 4.17 -9.33
C LYS A 58 1.95 3.76 -9.24
N LEU A 59 1.54 3.09 -8.16
CA LEU A 59 0.15 2.64 -8.00
C LEU A 59 -0.83 3.81 -7.83
N VAL A 60 -0.41 4.89 -7.16
CA VAL A 60 -1.19 6.14 -7.05
C VAL A 60 -1.33 6.80 -8.43
N ASN A 61 -0.24 6.91 -9.20
CA ASN A 61 -0.27 7.50 -10.54
C ASN A 61 -1.13 6.69 -11.53
N GLU A 62 -1.26 5.37 -11.33
CA GLU A 62 -2.15 4.50 -12.11
C GLU A 62 -3.59 4.48 -11.58
N ASN A 63 -3.92 5.32 -10.59
CA ASN A 63 -5.23 5.39 -9.94
C ASN A 63 -5.71 4.06 -9.35
N LEU A 64 -4.78 3.19 -8.91
CA LEU A 64 -5.08 1.91 -8.27
C LEU A 64 -5.08 2.01 -6.74
N VAL A 65 -4.33 2.96 -6.20
CA VAL A 65 -4.23 3.25 -4.77
C VAL A 65 -4.51 4.74 -4.59
N THR A 66 -5.21 5.09 -3.52
CA THR A 66 -5.42 6.46 -3.09
C THR A 66 -5.11 6.59 -1.60
N SER A 67 -5.22 7.80 -1.06
CA SER A 67 -4.99 8.06 0.34
C SER A 67 -5.97 9.07 0.92
N GLU A 68 -6.06 9.04 2.24
CA GLU A 68 -6.69 10.09 3.03
C GLU A 68 -5.75 10.51 4.18
N LEU A 69 -5.97 11.73 4.67
CA LEU A 69 -5.27 12.21 5.86
C LEU A 69 -6.00 11.73 7.11
N VAL A 70 -5.25 11.10 8.00
CA VAL A 70 -5.72 10.64 9.32
C VAL A 70 -4.84 11.23 10.41
N PHE A 71 -5.38 11.34 11.63
CA PHE A 71 -4.69 11.96 12.77
C PHE A 71 -4.63 11.04 13.99
N PRO A 72 -4.04 9.84 13.87
CA PRO A 72 -3.87 8.95 15.02
C PRO A 72 -3.10 9.69 16.13
N PHE A 73 -3.73 9.81 17.30
CA PHE A 73 -3.20 10.54 18.45
C PHE A 73 -2.80 12.00 18.15
N GLY A 74 -3.46 12.64 17.18
CA GLY A 74 -3.17 14.02 16.78
C GLY A 74 -1.96 14.19 15.84
N VAL A 75 -1.33 13.10 15.40
CA VAL A 75 -0.17 13.15 14.48
C VAL A 75 -0.66 12.98 13.04
N LYS A 76 -0.26 13.88 12.13
CA LYS A 76 -0.68 13.82 10.72
C LYS A 76 -0.08 12.64 9.99
N HIS A 77 -0.93 11.72 9.55
CA HIS A 77 -0.59 10.52 8.78
C HIS A 77 -1.36 10.51 7.47
N GLU A 78 -0.80 9.84 6.48
CA GLU A 78 -1.47 9.57 5.20
C GLU A 78 -1.71 8.06 5.11
N HIS A 79 -2.98 7.65 5.19
CA HIS A 79 -3.42 6.26 5.10
C HIS A 79 -3.74 5.93 3.65
N TYR A 80 -3.12 4.87 3.10
CA TYR A 80 -3.36 4.43 1.73
C TYR A 80 -4.22 3.18 1.65
N PHE A 81 -5.11 3.15 0.66
CA PHE A 81 -6.03 2.06 0.38
C PHE A 81 -6.34 1.95 -1.12
N LEU A 82 -6.93 0.83 -1.54
CA LEU A 82 -7.27 0.61 -2.95
C LEU A 82 -8.44 1.51 -3.38
N THR A 83 -8.33 2.06 -4.59
CA THR A 83 -9.48 2.62 -5.31
C THR A 83 -10.39 1.50 -5.81
N GLU A 84 -11.58 1.83 -6.33
CA GLU A 84 -12.43 0.85 -7.02
C GLU A 84 -11.72 0.19 -8.22
N ALA A 85 -10.91 0.95 -8.96
CA ALA A 85 -10.09 0.40 -10.04
C ALA A 85 -9.01 -0.57 -9.51
N GLY A 86 -8.39 -0.26 -8.37
CA GLY A 86 -7.46 -1.15 -7.69
C GLY A 86 -8.11 -2.46 -7.25
N LYS A 87 -9.29 -2.39 -6.63
CA LYS A 87 -10.07 -3.56 -6.21
C LYS A 87 -10.43 -4.44 -7.40
N PHE A 88 -10.93 -3.82 -8.48
CA PHE A 88 -11.23 -4.52 -9.72
C PHE A 88 -10.00 -5.21 -10.32
N TYR A 89 -8.85 -4.50 -10.37
CA TYR A 89 -7.59 -5.05 -10.85
C TYR A 89 -7.17 -6.32 -10.08
N VAL A 90 -7.25 -6.28 -8.75
CA VAL A 90 -6.93 -7.44 -7.90
C VAL A 90 -7.92 -8.59 -8.12
N SER A 91 -9.21 -8.30 -8.28
CA SER A 91 -10.23 -9.34 -8.54
C SER A 91 -9.98 -10.11 -9.84
N ILE A 92 -9.60 -9.42 -10.92
CA ILE A 92 -9.21 -10.07 -12.19
C ILE A 92 -7.99 -10.97 -12.00
N LEU A 93 -6.98 -10.51 -11.25
CA LEU A 93 -5.79 -11.31 -10.97
C LEU A 93 -6.10 -12.59 -10.20
N ALA A 94 -7.08 -12.55 -9.30
CA ALA A 94 -7.52 -13.71 -8.53
C ALA A 94 -8.25 -14.75 -9.41
N ILE A 95 -9.00 -14.29 -10.41
CA ILE A 95 -9.73 -15.14 -11.37
C ILE A 95 -8.80 -15.71 -12.45
N SER A 96 -7.71 -15.01 -12.76
CA SER A 96 -6.76 -15.40 -13.82
C SER A 96 -5.72 -16.44 -13.36
N LYS A 97 -5.87 -17.00 -12.15
CA LYS A 97 -5.05 -18.08 -11.58
C LYS A 97 -5.83 -19.39 -11.61
#